data_AF-A0A3D3JR04-F1
#
_entry.id   AF-A0A3D3JR04-F1
#
_cell.length_a   1.000
_cell.length_b   1.000
_cell.length_c   1.000
_cell.angle_alpha   90.00
_cell.angle_beta   90.00
_cell.angle_gamma   90.00
#
_symmetry.space_group_name_H-M   'P 1'
#
loop_
_entity.id
_entity.type
_entity.pdbx_description
1 polymer ?
#
loop_
_entity_poly.entity_id
_entity_poly.type
_entity_poly.pdbx_seq_one_letter_code
_entity_poly.pdbx_strand_id
1 'polypeptide(L)'
;MLTLEQLKHFAQHGWLIREKVFDDECMDECRQAMDETAATQPAMKADDDEQTFMMGIINHHQLFRDCFLNPTLLEESRQLMGTDLRHRATWMIIKKPHPDRHQDCSELLDPANLSWHRDMRPKWGTFPDDNDPELINCILINCMVAATDIGPDDGGTMALDGSHKVEGDPKTVMQECSVVQFEAPRGSVIYFSETLMHSAVPILSDTTRYVMFYAFVPPWFEVWQHCKVPPEIVESYEDEPLRDIIGGYDKWGYNGQFPTTGDSD
;
A
#
# COMPACT_ATOMS: atom_id res chain seq x y z
N MET A 1 -3.29 -4.08 16.35
CA MET A 1 -3.79 -2.81 16.91
C MET A 1 -2.65 -1.82 17.03
N LEU A 2 -2.77 -0.69 16.35
CA LEU A 2 -1.88 0.46 16.42
C LEU A 2 -2.03 1.15 17.77
N THR A 3 -0.91 1.64 18.29
CA THR A 3 -0.88 2.49 19.48
C THR A 3 -1.30 3.92 19.15
N LEU A 4 -1.72 4.69 20.16
CA LEU A 4 -2.04 6.12 19.97
C LEU A 4 -0.88 6.91 19.35
N GLU A 5 0.36 6.62 19.76
CA GLU A 5 1.55 7.27 19.19
C GLU A 5 1.72 6.95 17.70
N GLN A 6 1.37 5.74 17.26
CA GLN A 6 1.41 5.35 15.85
C GLN A 6 0.30 6.03 15.05
N LEU A 7 -0.90 6.17 15.63
CA LEU A 7 -1.99 6.92 15.02
C LEU A 7 -1.63 8.42 14.90
N LYS A 8 -1.02 9.01 15.93
CA LYS A 8 -0.51 10.40 15.89
C LYS A 8 0.61 10.57 14.87
N HIS A 9 1.52 9.60 14.76
CA HIS A 9 2.55 9.60 13.74
C HIS A 9 1.92 9.59 12.34
N PHE A 10 0.98 8.68 12.07
CA PHE A 10 0.26 8.65 10.79
C PHE A 10 -0.50 9.97 10.55
N ALA A 11 -1.15 10.52 11.57
CA ALA A 11 -1.83 11.80 11.46
C ALA A 11 -0.87 12.93 11.11
N GLN A 12 0.32 12.96 11.68
CA GLN A 12 1.35 13.96 11.41
C GLN A 12 1.97 13.81 10.02
N HIS A 13 2.32 12.59 9.62
CA HIS A 13 3.23 12.29 8.51
C HIS A 13 2.52 11.74 7.25
N GLY A 14 1.33 11.14 7.41
CA GLY A 14 0.56 10.51 6.33
C GLY A 14 1.01 9.10 5.97
N TRP A 15 1.99 8.57 6.70
CA TRP A 15 2.52 7.22 6.56
C TRP A 15 2.89 6.63 7.93
N LEU A 16 3.06 5.32 7.97
CA LEU A 16 3.47 4.56 9.15
C LEU A 16 4.17 3.27 8.73
N ILE A 17 5.27 2.92 9.38
CA ILE A 17 5.96 1.63 9.18
C ILE A 17 5.68 0.71 10.36
N ARG A 18 5.25 -0.50 10.04
CA ARG A 18 5.02 -1.60 10.99
C ARG A 18 6.03 -2.69 10.67
N GLU A 19 7.04 -2.80 11.51
CA GLU A 19 8.12 -3.75 11.29
C GLU A 19 7.68 -5.18 11.57
N LYS A 20 8.11 -6.11 10.69
CA LYS A 20 7.98 -7.56 10.88
C LYS A 20 6.55 -8.02 11.23
N VAL A 21 5.57 -7.51 10.49
CA VAL A 21 4.18 -8.01 10.54
C VAL A 21 4.11 -9.45 10.00
N PHE A 22 4.94 -9.74 8.99
CA PHE A 22 5.15 -11.07 8.44
C PHE A 22 6.55 -11.57 8.82
N ASP A 23 6.69 -12.89 8.99
CA ASP A 23 7.97 -13.53 9.25
C ASP A 23 8.77 -13.78 7.96
N ASP A 24 10.06 -14.11 8.13
CA ASP A 24 10.99 -14.30 7.02
C ASP A 24 10.62 -15.50 6.14
N GLU A 25 10.05 -16.56 6.73
CA GLU A 25 9.62 -17.77 6.02
C GLU A 25 8.47 -17.44 5.05
N CYS A 26 7.44 -16.74 5.55
CA CYS A 26 6.35 -16.24 4.73
C CYS A 26 6.86 -15.33 3.59
N MET A 27 7.84 -14.46 3.86
CA MET A 27 8.40 -13.59 2.83
C MET A 27 9.24 -14.33 1.78
N ASP A 28 9.91 -15.42 2.15
CA ASP A 28 10.61 -16.30 1.19
C ASP A 28 9.59 -16.99 0.26
N GLU A 29 8.51 -17.54 0.82
CA GLU A 29 7.42 -18.15 0.03
C GLU A 29 6.74 -17.11 -0.88
N CYS A 30 6.51 -15.88 -0.40
CA CYS A 30 5.95 -14.81 -1.21
C CYS A 30 6.85 -14.46 -2.39
N ARG A 31 8.16 -14.37 -2.20
CA ARG A 31 9.11 -14.10 -3.29
C ARG A 31 9.07 -15.19 -4.35
N GLN A 32 9.05 -16.46 -3.94
CA GLN A 32 8.92 -17.57 -4.88
C GLN A 32 7.60 -17.49 -5.65
N ALA A 33 6.47 -17.25 -4.97
CA ALA A 33 5.17 -17.09 -5.61
C ALA A 33 5.15 -15.89 -6.58
N MET A 34 5.85 -14.80 -6.27
CA MET A 34 5.98 -13.64 -7.15
C MET A 34 6.75 -13.99 -8.44
N ASP A 35 7.88 -14.68 -8.33
CA ASP A 35 8.66 -15.14 -9.49
C ASP A 35 7.86 -16.12 -10.37
N GLU A 36 7.17 -17.09 -9.75
CA GLU A 36 6.32 -18.05 -10.46
C GLU A 36 5.15 -17.37 -11.18
N THR A 37 4.51 -16.40 -10.53
CA THR A 37 3.40 -15.64 -11.11
C THR A 37 3.91 -14.77 -12.26
N ALA A 38 5.04 -14.08 -12.09
CA ALA A 38 5.69 -13.28 -13.13
C ALA A 38 6.06 -14.11 -14.37
N ALA A 39 6.49 -15.37 -14.18
CA ALA A 39 6.85 -16.25 -15.28
C ALA A 39 5.65 -16.82 -16.05
N THR A 40 4.47 -16.88 -15.43
CA THR A 40 3.30 -17.59 -15.98
C THR A 40 2.20 -16.67 -16.49
N GLN A 41 2.13 -15.42 -16.01
CA GLN A 41 1.11 -14.46 -16.41
C GLN A 41 1.67 -13.40 -17.35
N PRO A 42 0.89 -12.92 -18.33
CA PRO A 42 1.32 -11.82 -19.19
C PRO A 42 1.46 -10.54 -18.36
N ALA A 43 2.61 -9.88 -18.43
CA ALA A 43 2.81 -8.58 -17.78
C ALA A 43 1.79 -7.54 -18.32
N MET A 44 1.14 -6.80 -17.41
CA MET A 44 0.12 -5.81 -17.77
C MET A 44 0.70 -4.55 -18.43
N LYS A 45 1.95 -4.24 -18.11
CA LYS A 45 2.80 -3.28 -18.82
C LYS A 45 3.85 -4.12 -19.52
N ALA A 46 4.27 -3.77 -20.73
CA ALA A 46 5.51 -4.34 -21.26
C ALA A 46 6.57 -4.16 -20.16
N ASP A 47 7.28 -5.23 -19.80
CA ASP A 47 8.43 -5.12 -18.92
C ASP A 47 9.28 -3.97 -19.48
N ASP A 48 9.36 -2.90 -18.71
CA ASP A 48 10.54 -2.08 -18.73
C ASP A 48 11.64 -3.02 -18.19
N ASP A 49 12.81 -3.07 -18.84
CA ASP A 49 13.90 -3.98 -18.46
C ASP A 49 14.22 -3.92 -16.95
N GLU A 50 13.84 -2.82 -16.29
CA GLU A 50 14.03 -2.51 -14.87
C GLU A 50 12.94 -3.02 -13.91
N GLN A 51 11.72 -3.33 -14.35
CA GLN A 51 10.66 -3.77 -13.43
C GLN A 51 9.58 -4.65 -14.04
N THR A 52 9.14 -5.63 -13.26
CA THR A 52 7.92 -6.40 -13.49
C THR A 52 6.81 -5.88 -12.58
N PHE A 53 5.66 -5.58 -13.18
CA PHE A 53 4.48 -5.04 -12.51
C PHE A 53 3.24 -5.86 -12.88
N MET A 54 2.50 -6.31 -11.86
CA MET A 54 1.29 -7.11 -12.07
C MET A 54 0.18 -6.74 -11.09
N MET A 55 -1.01 -6.46 -11.62
CA MET A 55 -2.22 -6.19 -10.82
C MET A 55 -2.99 -7.47 -10.55
N GLY A 56 -3.86 -7.42 -9.54
CA GLY A 56 -4.79 -8.49 -9.21
C GLY A 56 -4.10 -9.72 -8.64
N ILE A 57 -2.97 -9.56 -7.92
CA ILE A 57 -2.14 -10.68 -7.46
C ILE A 57 -2.92 -11.71 -6.64
N ILE A 58 -3.94 -11.29 -5.88
CA ILE A 58 -4.79 -12.19 -5.10
C ILE A 58 -5.59 -13.20 -5.95
N ASN A 59 -5.71 -12.97 -7.27
CA ASN A 59 -6.34 -13.90 -8.20
C ASN A 59 -5.41 -15.06 -8.62
N HIS A 60 -4.11 -14.95 -8.34
CA HIS A 60 -3.10 -15.85 -8.90
C HIS A 60 -2.54 -16.87 -7.91
N HIS A 61 -2.55 -16.57 -6.60
CA HIS A 61 -1.98 -17.46 -5.59
C HIS A 61 -2.72 -17.36 -4.24
N GLN A 62 -2.89 -18.48 -3.54
CA GLN A 62 -3.52 -18.51 -2.20
C GLN A 62 -2.71 -17.70 -1.18
N LEU A 63 -1.39 -17.82 -1.17
CA LEU A 63 -0.51 -17.06 -0.27
C LEU A 63 -0.72 -15.54 -0.34
N PHE A 64 -0.96 -14.99 -1.54
CA PHE A 64 -1.25 -13.56 -1.68
C PHE A 64 -2.58 -13.17 -1.03
N ARG A 65 -3.57 -14.08 -1.06
CA ARG A 65 -4.85 -13.90 -0.36
C ARG A 65 -4.67 -14.02 1.14
N ASP A 66 -3.87 -14.96 1.61
CA ASP A 66 -3.60 -15.15 3.04
C ASP A 66 -2.88 -13.92 3.62
N CYS A 67 -1.95 -13.32 2.86
CA CYS A 67 -1.31 -12.05 3.23
C CYS A 67 -2.28 -10.87 3.19
N PHE A 68 -3.12 -10.78 2.15
CA PHE A 68 -4.13 -9.72 2.01
C PHE A 68 -5.17 -9.75 3.14
N LEU A 69 -5.54 -10.94 3.61
CA LEU A 69 -6.51 -11.17 4.69
C LEU A 69 -5.84 -11.36 6.05
N ASN A 70 -4.56 -11.01 6.19
CA ASN A 70 -3.86 -11.13 7.47
C ASN A 70 -4.57 -10.30 8.56
N PRO A 71 -4.92 -10.89 9.72
CA PRO A 71 -5.70 -10.17 10.74
C PRO A 71 -5.05 -8.89 11.26
N THR A 72 -3.72 -8.87 11.39
CA THR A 72 -2.99 -7.66 11.82
C THR A 72 -3.12 -6.57 10.78
N LEU A 73 -2.93 -6.92 9.50
CA LEU A 73 -3.02 -5.98 8.40
C LEU A 73 -4.44 -5.40 8.28
N LEU A 74 -5.47 -6.24 8.35
CA LEU A 74 -6.87 -5.82 8.32
C LEU A 74 -7.24 -4.90 9.49
N GLU A 75 -6.85 -5.25 10.71
CA GLU A 75 -7.19 -4.45 11.89
C GLU A 75 -6.50 -3.08 11.86
N GLU A 76 -5.21 -3.04 11.52
CA GLU A 76 -4.47 -1.78 11.43
C GLU A 76 -5.00 -0.89 10.29
N SER A 77 -5.39 -1.47 9.15
CA SER A 77 -6.08 -0.74 8.08
C SER A 77 -7.43 -0.18 8.51
N ARG A 78 -8.25 -0.93 9.28
CA ARG A 78 -9.53 -0.44 9.83
C ARG A 78 -9.33 0.78 10.71
N GLN A 79 -8.33 0.73 11.61
CA GLN A 79 -8.03 1.85 12.49
C GLN A 79 -7.61 3.11 11.71
N LEU A 80 -6.81 2.96 10.65
CA LEU A 80 -6.37 4.09 9.82
C LEU A 80 -7.47 4.63 8.89
N MET A 81 -8.44 3.79 8.51
CA MET A 81 -9.55 4.20 7.64
C MET A 81 -10.81 4.64 8.39
N GLY A 82 -10.94 4.29 9.67
CA GLY A 82 -12.13 4.59 10.48
C GLY A 82 -13.40 3.91 9.99
N THR A 83 -13.28 2.86 9.18
CA THR A 83 -14.42 2.17 8.57
C THR A 83 -14.07 0.72 8.19
N ASP A 84 -15.08 -0.03 7.78
CA ASP A 84 -14.90 -1.39 7.28
C ASP A 84 -14.15 -1.41 5.95
N LEU A 85 -13.55 -2.54 5.60
CA LEU A 85 -12.63 -2.64 4.47
C LEU A 85 -13.30 -3.30 3.27
N ARG A 86 -12.89 -2.85 2.09
CA ARG A 86 -13.13 -3.53 0.82
C ARG A 86 -11.87 -3.48 -0.02
N HIS A 87 -11.60 -4.57 -0.70
CA HIS A 87 -10.56 -4.67 -1.71
C HIS A 87 -10.70 -3.57 -2.75
N ARG A 88 -9.64 -2.78 -2.92
CA ARG A 88 -9.54 -1.77 -3.98
C ARG A 88 -8.74 -2.30 -5.15
N ALA A 89 -7.50 -2.65 -4.87
CA ALA A 89 -6.52 -3.10 -5.82
C ALA A 89 -5.41 -3.84 -5.08
N THR A 90 -4.84 -4.83 -5.75
CA THR A 90 -3.64 -5.52 -5.27
C THR A 90 -2.66 -5.61 -6.41
N TRP A 91 -1.37 -5.45 -6.13
CA TRP A 91 -0.35 -5.59 -7.16
C TRP A 91 0.98 -6.00 -6.55
N MET A 92 1.87 -6.50 -7.38
CA MET A 92 3.26 -6.74 -7.02
C MET A 92 4.20 -5.98 -7.93
N ILE A 93 5.36 -5.66 -7.37
CA ILE A 93 6.47 -5.06 -8.11
C ILE A 93 7.73 -5.86 -7.79
N ILE A 94 8.37 -6.38 -8.84
CA ILE A 94 9.74 -6.91 -8.79
C ILE A 94 10.61 -5.90 -9.53
N LYS A 95 11.43 -5.15 -8.80
CA LYS A 95 12.26 -4.09 -9.35
C LYS A 95 13.73 -4.47 -9.31
N LYS A 96 14.44 -4.30 -10.42
CA LYS A 96 15.87 -4.62 -10.57
C LYS A 96 16.74 -3.37 -10.36
N PRO A 97 18.04 -3.56 -10.07
CA PRO A 97 19.02 -2.48 -10.08
C PRO A 97 18.97 -1.65 -11.37
N HIS A 98 18.99 -0.32 -11.23
CA HIS A 98 19.00 0.57 -12.39
C HIS A 98 20.30 0.36 -13.20
N PRO A 99 20.25 0.31 -14.54
CA PRO A 99 21.42 0.04 -15.38
C PRO A 99 22.52 1.10 -15.17
N ASP A 100 22.13 2.37 -15.06
CA ASP A 100 23.06 3.51 -14.92
C ASP A 100 23.35 3.88 -13.46
N ARG A 101 23.08 3.00 -12.50
CA ARG A 101 23.22 3.28 -11.06
C ARG A 101 24.61 3.68 -10.58
N HIS A 102 25.64 3.51 -11.42
CA HIS A 102 27.04 3.87 -11.11
C HIS A 102 27.51 5.15 -11.81
N GLN A 103 26.73 5.70 -12.73
CA GLN A 103 27.14 6.84 -13.57
C GLN A 103 26.52 8.14 -13.08
N ASP A 104 25.22 8.14 -12.80
CA ASP A 104 24.45 9.37 -12.54
C ASP A 104 23.59 9.30 -11.26
N CYS A 105 24.13 8.69 -10.19
CA CYS A 105 23.40 8.44 -8.93
C CYS A 105 22.65 9.68 -8.40
N SER A 106 23.29 10.85 -8.42
CA SER A 106 22.70 12.08 -7.89
C SER A 106 21.57 12.63 -8.77
N GLU A 107 21.63 12.42 -10.08
CA GLU A 107 20.58 12.84 -11.00
C GLU A 107 19.39 11.88 -10.94
N LEU A 108 19.65 10.58 -10.84
CA LEU A 108 18.64 9.53 -10.68
C LEU A 108 17.82 9.69 -9.38
N LEU A 109 18.43 10.24 -8.34
CA LEU A 109 17.79 10.50 -7.05
C LEU A 109 17.32 11.95 -6.87
N ASP A 110 17.49 12.83 -7.86
CA ASP A 110 17.05 14.21 -7.75
C ASP A 110 15.51 14.26 -7.61
N PRO A 111 14.97 14.73 -6.47
CA PRO A 111 13.53 14.82 -6.28
C PRO A 111 12.83 15.65 -7.36
N ALA A 112 13.51 16.62 -7.99
CA ALA A 112 12.92 17.43 -9.06
C ALA A 112 12.61 16.62 -10.34
N ASN A 113 13.28 15.49 -10.53
CA ASN A 113 13.17 14.63 -11.72
C ASN A 113 12.27 13.40 -11.49
N LEU A 114 11.87 13.13 -10.25
CA LEU A 114 11.01 11.99 -9.93
C LEU A 114 9.55 12.22 -10.36
N SER A 115 8.87 11.12 -10.67
CA SER A 115 7.45 11.12 -11.06
C SER A 115 6.55 11.14 -9.83
N TRP A 116 6.48 12.30 -9.16
CA TRP A 116 5.64 12.51 -7.99
C TRP A 116 4.15 12.47 -8.36
N HIS A 117 3.40 11.69 -7.59
CA HIS A 117 1.96 11.55 -7.75
C HIS A 117 1.28 11.29 -6.41
N ARG A 118 -0.05 11.35 -6.41
CA ARG A 118 -0.93 10.88 -5.35
C ARG A 118 -2.24 10.42 -6.00
N ASP A 119 -2.95 9.51 -5.37
CA ASP A 119 -4.18 8.93 -5.93
C ASP A 119 -5.38 9.86 -5.72
N MET A 120 -5.38 10.64 -4.64
CA MET A 120 -6.44 11.59 -4.34
C MET A 120 -5.93 12.89 -3.75
N ARG A 121 -6.72 13.96 -3.88
CA ARG A 121 -6.43 15.24 -3.24
C ARG A 121 -6.71 15.18 -1.74
N PRO A 122 -5.88 15.84 -0.89
CA PRO A 122 -6.10 15.97 0.55
C PRO A 122 -7.54 16.25 0.95
N LYS A 123 -8.17 17.25 0.31
CA LYS A 123 -9.54 17.68 0.57
C LYS A 123 -10.57 16.56 0.50
N TRP A 124 -10.33 15.51 -0.29
CA TRP A 124 -11.29 14.44 -0.54
C TRP A 124 -10.86 13.10 0.06
N GLY A 125 -9.59 12.92 0.42
CA GLY A 125 -9.08 11.62 0.87
C GLY A 125 -8.69 11.53 2.32
N THR A 126 -8.50 12.65 3.01
CA THR A 126 -8.14 12.63 4.42
C THR A 126 -9.06 13.55 5.19
N PHE A 127 -9.55 13.06 6.33
CA PHE A 127 -10.50 13.77 7.18
C PHE A 127 -10.16 13.52 8.65
N PRO A 128 -10.53 14.43 9.56
CA PRO A 128 -10.34 14.23 10.99
C PRO A 128 -11.07 12.98 11.47
N ASP A 129 -10.50 12.27 12.44
CA ASP A 129 -11.20 11.18 13.13
C ASP A 129 -12.43 11.72 13.89
N ASP A 130 -13.48 10.90 13.96
CA ASP A 130 -14.77 11.28 14.55
C ASP A 130 -14.69 11.55 16.08
N ASN A 131 -13.76 10.89 16.77
CA ASN A 131 -13.62 10.92 18.22
C ASN A 131 -12.43 11.77 18.70
N ASP A 132 -11.38 11.89 17.88
CA ASP A 132 -10.19 12.70 18.19
C ASP A 132 -9.75 13.56 16.99
N PRO A 133 -9.98 14.89 17.00
CA PRO A 133 -9.59 15.76 15.89
C PRO A 133 -8.07 15.93 15.72
N GLU A 134 -7.23 15.42 16.63
CA GLU A 134 -5.78 15.32 16.43
C GLU A 134 -5.39 14.13 15.54
N LEU A 135 -6.29 13.16 15.38
CA LEU A 135 -6.13 12.00 14.50
C LEU A 135 -6.82 12.24 13.15
N ILE A 136 -6.49 11.37 12.19
CA ILE A 136 -7.09 11.39 10.86
C ILE A 136 -7.51 9.99 10.46
N ASN A 137 -8.48 9.92 9.57
CA ASN A 137 -8.76 8.74 8.77
C ASN A 137 -8.58 9.05 7.27
N CYS A 138 -8.53 8.00 6.45
CA CYS A 138 -8.40 8.10 4.99
C CYS A 138 -9.40 7.24 4.23
N ILE A 139 -9.71 7.62 2.98
CA ILE A 139 -10.61 6.86 2.12
C ILE A 139 -9.90 5.68 1.47
N LEU A 140 -8.59 5.76 1.25
CA LEU A 140 -7.83 4.65 0.70
C LEU A 140 -6.49 4.54 1.42
N ILE A 141 -6.25 3.37 1.99
CA ILE A 141 -4.96 3.04 2.59
C ILE A 141 -4.20 2.07 1.69
N ASN A 142 -2.98 2.45 1.32
CA ASN A 142 -2.04 1.55 0.65
C ASN A 142 -1.19 0.86 1.71
N CYS A 143 -1.14 -0.46 1.66
CA CYS A 143 -0.28 -1.30 2.49
C CYS A 143 0.80 -1.93 1.61
N MET A 144 2.02 -1.37 1.63
CA MET A 144 3.16 -1.91 0.91
C MET A 144 3.91 -2.91 1.80
N VAL A 145 3.84 -4.19 1.46
CA VAL A 145 4.53 -5.28 2.15
C VAL A 145 5.92 -5.47 1.53
N ALA A 146 6.96 -5.36 2.36
CA ALA A 146 8.35 -5.52 1.95
C ALA A 146 8.76 -7.00 1.99
N ALA A 147 8.83 -7.67 0.83
CA ALA A 147 9.24 -9.08 0.75
C ALA A 147 10.78 -9.27 0.77
N THR A 148 11.51 -8.18 0.55
CA THR A 148 12.96 -8.03 0.78
C THR A 148 13.22 -6.87 1.73
N ASP A 149 14.42 -6.80 2.30
CA ASP A 149 14.88 -5.57 2.97
C ASP A 149 14.85 -4.40 1.98
N ILE A 150 14.55 -3.21 2.51
CA ILE A 150 14.59 -1.94 1.80
C ILE A 150 15.53 -1.02 2.58
N GLY A 151 16.79 -0.99 2.18
CA GLY A 151 17.79 -0.04 2.63
C GLY A 151 17.80 1.26 1.83
N PRO A 152 18.72 2.19 2.16
CA PRO A 152 18.79 3.52 1.54
C PRO A 152 19.03 3.47 0.02
N ASP A 153 19.79 2.49 -0.46
CA ASP A 153 20.10 2.34 -1.89
C ASP A 153 19.20 1.33 -2.62
N ASP A 154 18.27 0.68 -1.90
CA ASP A 154 17.37 -0.35 -2.46
C ASP A 154 16.10 0.25 -3.11
N GLY A 155 16.14 1.56 -3.38
CA GLY A 155 15.10 2.27 -4.14
C GLY A 155 13.74 2.34 -3.45
N GLY A 156 13.72 2.36 -2.10
CA GLY A 156 12.53 2.58 -1.27
C GLY A 156 11.63 3.70 -1.80
N THR A 157 10.31 3.53 -1.70
CA THR A 157 9.37 4.58 -2.14
C THR A 157 9.70 5.88 -1.41
N MET A 158 9.84 6.97 -2.17
CA MET A 158 9.99 8.30 -1.61
C MET A 158 8.61 8.93 -1.40
N ALA A 159 8.47 9.69 -0.32
CA ALA A 159 7.29 10.47 0.00
C ALA A 159 7.66 11.91 0.33
N LEU A 160 6.72 12.82 0.10
CA LEU A 160 6.78 14.16 0.66
C LEU A 160 6.07 14.11 2.03
N ASP A 161 6.86 14.14 3.09
CA ASP A 161 6.38 13.95 4.46
C ASP A 161 5.33 14.99 4.85
N GLY A 162 4.17 14.54 5.36
CA GLY A 162 3.06 15.41 5.72
C GLY A 162 2.24 15.97 4.54
N SER A 163 2.57 15.60 3.30
CA SER A 163 1.90 16.14 2.10
C SER A 163 0.45 15.73 1.92
N HIS A 164 -0.02 14.74 2.69
CA HIS A 164 -1.43 14.34 2.77
C HIS A 164 -2.35 15.46 3.26
N LYS A 165 -1.79 16.54 3.84
CA LYS A 165 -2.50 17.75 4.25
C LYS A 165 -2.35 18.92 3.29
N VAL A 166 -1.43 18.84 2.34
CA VAL A 166 -1.02 19.97 1.49
C VAL A 166 -1.58 19.80 0.08
N GLU A 167 -2.43 20.75 -0.31
CA GLU A 167 -2.98 20.85 -1.66
C GLU A 167 -1.95 21.44 -2.63
N GLY A 168 -1.95 20.96 -3.87
CA GLY A 168 -1.11 21.51 -4.91
C GLY A 168 -0.54 20.45 -5.85
N ASP A 169 0.18 20.93 -6.86
CA ASP A 169 1.02 20.09 -7.70
C ASP A 169 2.32 19.72 -6.96
N PRO A 170 3.14 18.78 -7.50
CA PRO A 170 4.38 18.38 -6.86
C PRO A 170 5.35 19.52 -6.52
N LYS A 171 5.44 20.55 -7.36
CA LYS A 171 6.40 21.64 -7.14
C LYS A 171 5.98 22.50 -5.96
N THR A 172 4.70 22.79 -5.82
CA THR A 172 4.15 23.52 -4.66
C THR A 172 4.35 22.72 -3.39
N VAL A 173 4.02 21.43 -3.41
CA VAL A 173 4.07 20.59 -2.22
C VAL A 173 5.52 20.38 -1.74
N MET A 174 6.47 20.22 -2.65
CA MET A 174 7.91 20.13 -2.33
C MET A 174 8.48 21.39 -1.68
N GLN A 175 7.81 22.54 -1.77
CA GLN A 175 8.24 23.76 -1.06
C GLN A 175 7.85 23.73 0.43
N GLU A 176 6.87 22.93 0.80
CA GLU A 176 6.30 22.87 2.15
C GLU A 176 6.66 21.57 2.88
N CYS A 177 6.95 20.50 2.15
CA CYS A 177 7.18 19.16 2.68
C CYS A 177 8.60 18.68 2.40
N SER A 178 9.21 18.00 3.37
CA SER A 178 10.51 17.34 3.19
C SER A 178 10.38 16.01 2.44
N VAL A 179 11.37 15.70 1.61
CA VAL A 179 11.48 14.37 0.99
C VAL A 179 11.98 13.38 2.03
N VAL A 180 11.30 12.25 2.15
CA VAL A 180 11.73 11.08 2.94
C VAL A 180 11.71 9.85 2.04
N GLN A 181 12.63 8.91 2.27
CA GLN A 181 12.64 7.61 1.60
C GLN A 181 12.30 6.54 2.63
N PHE A 182 11.38 5.65 2.28
CA PHE A 182 11.03 4.56 3.19
C PHE A 182 12.15 3.52 3.21
N GLU A 183 12.61 3.23 4.42
CA GLU A 183 13.50 2.13 4.75
C GLU A 183 12.73 1.18 5.67
N ALA A 184 12.78 -0.12 5.38
CA ALA A 184 12.10 -1.11 6.20
C ALA A 184 12.75 -2.49 6.06
N PRO A 185 12.88 -3.24 7.17
CA PRO A 185 13.31 -4.63 7.08
C PRO A 185 12.24 -5.46 6.36
N ARG A 186 12.64 -6.62 5.82
CA ARG A 186 11.71 -7.58 5.23
C ARG A 186 10.61 -7.96 6.22
N GLY A 187 9.43 -8.29 5.69
CA GLY A 187 8.24 -8.63 6.47
C GLY A 187 7.49 -7.42 7.05
N SER A 188 8.01 -6.21 6.84
CA SER A 188 7.36 -4.97 7.29
C SER A 188 6.23 -4.55 6.35
N VAL A 189 5.27 -3.82 6.90
CA VAL A 189 4.20 -3.16 6.16
C VAL A 189 4.36 -1.65 6.28
N ILE A 190 4.40 -0.98 5.15
CA ILE A 190 4.43 0.48 5.06
C ILE A 190 3.03 0.93 4.65
N TYR A 191 2.33 1.55 5.60
CA TYR A 191 1.03 2.16 5.40
C TYR A 191 1.20 3.59 4.93
N PHE A 192 0.48 4.02 3.91
CA PHE A 192 0.41 5.42 3.52
C PHE A 192 -0.95 5.76 2.93
N SER A 193 -1.43 6.96 3.22
CA SER A 193 -2.67 7.45 2.64
C SER A 193 -2.50 7.68 1.14
N GLU A 194 -3.57 7.50 0.40
CA GLU A 194 -3.72 7.83 -1.02
C GLU A 194 -3.48 9.32 -1.33
N THR A 195 -3.61 10.18 -0.32
CA THR A 195 -3.36 11.63 -0.39
C THR A 195 -1.91 12.02 -0.20
N LEU A 196 -1.07 11.10 0.33
CA LEU A 196 0.36 11.31 0.47
C LEU A 196 1.03 11.29 -0.90
N MET A 197 1.75 12.36 -1.21
CA MET A 197 2.50 12.44 -2.46
C MET A 197 3.76 11.58 -2.38
N HIS A 198 3.91 10.69 -3.35
CA HIS A 198 4.97 9.70 -3.36
C HIS A 198 5.51 9.44 -4.78
N SER A 199 6.66 8.79 -4.85
CA SER A 199 7.29 8.39 -6.10
C SER A 199 8.12 7.12 -5.94
N ALA A 200 8.21 6.35 -7.03
CA ALA A 200 9.13 5.23 -7.11
C ALA A 200 10.55 5.76 -7.38
N VAL A 201 11.54 5.12 -6.76
CA VAL A 201 12.95 5.54 -6.83
C VAL A 201 13.78 4.45 -7.51
N PRO A 202 14.78 4.79 -8.34
CA PRO A 202 15.74 3.82 -8.88
C PRO A 202 16.43 3.01 -7.79
N ILE A 203 16.78 1.76 -8.07
CA ILE A 203 17.60 0.95 -7.17
C ILE A 203 19.07 1.20 -7.51
N LEU A 204 19.84 1.69 -6.54
CA LEU A 204 21.26 1.96 -6.69
C LEU A 204 22.17 0.85 -6.15
N SER A 205 21.63 -0.03 -5.33
CA SER A 205 22.30 -1.24 -4.87
C SER A 205 22.32 -2.34 -5.95
N ASP A 206 22.86 -3.52 -5.60
CA ASP A 206 22.77 -4.72 -6.43
C ASP A 206 21.53 -5.59 -6.12
N THR A 207 20.64 -5.11 -5.24
CA THR A 207 19.49 -5.88 -4.75
C THR A 207 18.32 -5.82 -5.73
N THR A 208 17.72 -6.96 -6.05
CA THR A 208 16.37 -6.98 -6.64
C THR A 208 15.35 -6.83 -5.52
N ARG A 209 14.50 -5.80 -5.58
CA ARG A 209 13.48 -5.52 -4.57
C ARG A 209 12.14 -6.15 -4.94
N TYR A 210 11.54 -6.83 -3.97
CA TYR A 210 10.22 -7.43 -4.08
C TYR A 210 9.25 -6.74 -3.11
N VAL A 211 8.16 -6.20 -3.63
CA VAL A 211 7.09 -5.60 -2.82
C VAL A 211 5.72 -6.03 -3.32
N MET A 212 4.81 -6.27 -2.38
CA MET A 212 3.39 -6.47 -2.65
C MET A 212 2.61 -5.26 -2.12
N PHE A 213 1.55 -4.89 -2.80
CA PHE A 213 0.68 -3.80 -2.40
C PHE A 213 -0.74 -4.30 -2.24
N TYR A 214 -1.34 -3.94 -1.11
CA TYR A 214 -2.73 -4.17 -0.79
C TYR A 214 -3.40 -2.84 -0.50
N ALA A 215 -4.31 -2.43 -1.38
CA ALA A 215 -5.09 -1.22 -1.20
C ALA A 215 -6.50 -1.58 -0.72
N PHE A 216 -6.94 -0.88 0.33
CA PHE A 216 -8.32 -0.96 0.82
C PHE A 216 -9.05 0.35 0.63
N VAL A 217 -10.36 0.26 0.45
CA VAL A 217 -11.33 1.36 0.38
C VAL A 217 -12.56 1.02 1.20
N PRO A 218 -13.43 1.98 1.53
CA PRO A 218 -14.68 1.67 2.19
C PRO A 218 -15.60 0.76 1.35
N PRO A 219 -16.55 0.04 1.97
CA PRO A 219 -17.34 -0.99 1.28
C PRO A 219 -18.20 -0.49 0.11
N TRP A 220 -18.52 0.81 0.08
CA TRP A 220 -19.30 1.45 -0.97
C TRP A 220 -18.48 1.90 -2.19
N PHE A 221 -17.17 1.67 -2.21
CA PHE A 221 -16.33 1.92 -3.38
C PHE A 221 -16.26 0.72 -4.32
N GLU A 222 -15.99 0.99 -5.60
CA GLU A 222 -15.77 -0.06 -6.60
C GLU A 222 -14.32 -0.57 -6.61
N VAL A 223 -14.19 -1.89 -6.76
CA VAL A 223 -12.92 -2.56 -7.03
C VAL A 223 -12.35 -2.06 -8.37
N TRP A 224 -11.04 -1.86 -8.44
CA TRP A 224 -10.39 -1.50 -9.69
C TRP A 224 -10.62 -2.56 -10.76
N GLN A 225 -10.91 -2.13 -11.98
CA GLN A 225 -11.32 -3.04 -13.07
C GLN A 225 -10.35 -4.19 -13.34
N HIS A 226 -9.04 -3.96 -13.13
CA HIS A 226 -7.98 -4.97 -13.32
C HIS A 226 -7.72 -5.84 -12.07
N CYS A 227 -8.46 -5.60 -10.98
CA CYS A 227 -8.34 -6.34 -9.73
C CYS A 227 -9.65 -7.00 -9.31
N LYS A 228 -10.66 -7.04 -10.18
CA LYS A 228 -11.90 -7.76 -9.88
C LYS A 228 -11.58 -9.22 -9.55
N VAL A 229 -12.11 -9.68 -8.41
CA VAL A 229 -11.89 -11.05 -7.93
C VAL A 229 -12.95 -11.94 -8.56
N PRO A 230 -12.57 -13.07 -9.18
CA PRO A 230 -13.53 -14.02 -9.75
C PRO A 230 -14.51 -14.56 -8.69
N PRO A 231 -15.80 -14.75 -9.02
CA PRO A 231 -16.80 -15.26 -8.08
C PRO A 231 -16.40 -16.58 -7.41
N GLU A 232 -15.73 -17.48 -8.14
CA GLU A 232 -15.26 -18.75 -7.60
C GLU A 232 -14.27 -18.60 -6.44
N ILE A 233 -13.45 -17.53 -6.44
CA ILE A 233 -12.54 -17.22 -5.33
C ILE A 233 -13.35 -16.63 -4.19
N VAL A 234 -14.26 -15.69 -4.45
CA VAL A 234 -15.08 -15.05 -3.42
C VAL A 234 -15.95 -16.09 -2.69
N GLU A 235 -16.64 -16.94 -3.43
CA GLU A 235 -17.53 -17.99 -2.93
C GLU A 235 -16.78 -19.10 -2.17
N SER A 236 -15.45 -19.19 -2.31
CA SER A 236 -14.63 -20.14 -1.54
C SER A 236 -14.43 -19.76 -0.07
N TYR A 237 -14.73 -18.51 0.31
CA TYR A 237 -14.64 -18.05 1.70
C TYR A 237 -15.95 -18.28 2.45
N GLU A 238 -15.93 -19.18 3.44
CA GLU A 238 -17.06 -19.41 4.35
C GLU A 238 -17.23 -18.29 5.39
N ASP A 239 -16.12 -17.64 5.76
CA ASP A 239 -16.13 -16.48 6.66
C ASP A 239 -16.72 -15.27 5.93
N GLU A 240 -17.92 -14.86 6.36
CA GLU A 240 -18.69 -13.78 5.72
C GLU A 240 -17.94 -12.44 5.76
N PRO A 241 -17.38 -11.97 6.90
CA PRO A 241 -16.53 -10.78 6.92
C PRO A 241 -15.36 -10.81 5.92
N LEU A 242 -14.60 -11.91 5.83
CA LEU A 242 -13.47 -11.99 4.88
C LEU A 242 -13.95 -12.00 3.43
N ARG A 243 -15.07 -12.68 3.17
CA ARG A 243 -15.72 -12.70 1.86
C ARG A 243 -16.17 -11.30 1.44
N ASP A 244 -16.70 -10.52 2.36
CA ASP A 244 -17.14 -9.15 2.11
C ASP A 244 -15.96 -8.22 1.82
N ILE A 245 -14.81 -8.41 2.46
CA ILE A 245 -13.59 -7.64 2.14
C ILE A 245 -13.09 -7.96 0.74
N ILE A 246 -13.02 -9.25 0.37
CA ILE A 246 -12.39 -9.68 -0.90
C ILE A 246 -13.29 -9.46 -2.14
N GLY A 247 -14.59 -9.72 -2.01
CA GLY A 247 -15.56 -9.60 -3.11
C GLY A 247 -16.41 -8.33 -3.05
N GLY A 248 -16.60 -7.78 -1.84
CA GLY A 248 -17.63 -6.78 -1.58
C GLY A 248 -19.05 -7.37 -1.56
N TYR A 249 -20.01 -6.56 -1.13
CA TYR A 249 -21.41 -6.93 -1.20
C TYR A 249 -21.90 -6.91 -2.66
N ASP A 250 -22.50 -8.01 -3.12
CA ASP A 250 -23.34 -8.04 -4.34
C ASP A 250 -24.59 -7.15 -4.20
N LYS A 251 -24.90 -6.73 -2.97
CA LYS A 251 -26.08 -5.94 -2.64
C LYS A 251 -25.64 -4.52 -2.37
N TRP A 252 -26.08 -3.60 -3.22
CA TRP A 252 -26.14 -2.15 -3.00
C TRP A 252 -27.03 -1.76 -1.80
N GLY A 253 -27.14 -2.62 -0.78
CA GLY A 253 -27.90 -2.39 0.43
C GLY A 253 -27.09 -1.48 1.33
N TYR A 254 -27.61 -0.29 1.59
CA TYR A 254 -27.12 0.57 2.65
C TYR A 254 -27.21 -0.20 3.99
N ASN A 255 -26.07 -0.65 4.51
CA ASN A 255 -25.99 -1.37 5.80
C ASN A 255 -25.89 -0.41 7.00
N GLY A 256 -26.03 0.90 6.77
CA GLY A 256 -25.70 1.92 7.78
C GLY A 256 -24.20 2.07 7.95
N GLN A 257 -23.77 3.26 8.39
CA GLN A 257 -22.42 3.47 8.90
C GLN A 257 -22.54 3.66 10.41
N PHE A 258 -21.79 2.88 11.16
CA PHE A 258 -21.63 3.06 12.59
C PHE A 258 -20.15 3.37 12.83
N PRO A 259 -19.81 4.32 13.72
CA PRO A 259 -18.42 4.51 14.13
C PRO A 259 -17.86 3.15 14.55
N THR A 260 -16.64 2.82 14.10
CA THR A 260 -15.89 1.73 14.72
C THR A 260 -15.55 2.18 16.12
N THR A 261 -16.45 1.98 17.07
CA THR A 261 -16.17 2.21 18.48
C THR A 261 -15.08 1.22 18.85
N GLY A 262 -13.85 1.71 19.04
CA GLY A 262 -12.83 0.92 19.73
C GLY A 262 -13.45 0.50 21.06
N ASP A 263 -13.64 -0.80 21.25
CA ASP A 263 -14.27 -1.34 22.44
C ASP A 263 -13.63 -0.69 23.67
N SER A 264 -14.46 0.05 24.40
CA SER A 264 -14.15 0.50 25.74
C SER A 264 -14.84 -0.45 26.70
N ASP A 265 -14.20 -1.60 26.93
CA ASP A 265 -14.37 -2.45 28.11
C ASP A 265 -13.03 -3.12 28.48
#